data_AF-A0A4D4KDR7-F1
#
_entry.id   AF-A0A4D4KDR7-F1
#
_cell.length_a   1.000
_cell.length_b   1.000
_cell.length_c   1.000
_cell.angle_alpha   90.00
_cell.angle_beta   90.00
_cell.angle_gamma   90.00
#
_symmetry.space_group_name_H-M   'P 1'
#
loop_
_entity.id
_entity.type
_entity.pdbx_description
1 polymer ?
#
loop_
_entity_poly.entity_id
_entity_poly.type
_entity_poly.pdbx_seq_one_letter_code
_entity_poly.pdbx_strand_id
1 'polypeptide(L)'
;MAESGTEVPATPRGARFAGAYDGEGGGKRRKRDKAADDGRRLAREAAERADTRRDAQEAVARLGRLRAVGRSGEAHVVLYEAAAWPAPRLPVLAEELERAGLGADVSTLLWEMACLPPTRLAAAAEALVAADRADDGERLLRQSVSRPAPEVAHTAQALLAAGAPRGAAFLLEALVRARTPEEAARAAAEDPATLVPLLLEVAAGVSSSSHHDLAHALRAAGLPGVPGLA
;
A
#
# COMPACT_ATOMS: atom_id res chain seq x y z
N MET A 1 12.28 -72.30 44.44
CA MET A 1 11.34 -71.18 44.61
C MET A 1 11.92 -69.98 43.87
N ALA A 2 11.13 -69.37 43.01
CA ALA A 2 11.54 -68.34 42.07
C ALA A 2 11.53 -66.95 42.75
N GLU A 3 12.62 -66.20 42.63
CA GLU A 3 12.61 -64.74 42.81
C GLU A 3 13.27 -64.11 41.59
N SER A 4 12.42 -63.58 40.70
CA SER A 4 12.81 -62.73 39.57
C SER A 4 13.04 -61.32 40.09
N GLY A 5 14.30 -60.92 40.21
CA GLY A 5 14.68 -59.52 40.43
C GLY A 5 14.57 -58.73 39.12
N THR A 6 13.53 -57.91 39.00
CA THR A 6 13.39 -56.94 37.90
C THR A 6 14.23 -55.71 38.23
N GLU A 7 15.37 -55.58 37.57
CA GLU A 7 16.28 -54.44 37.68
C GLU A 7 15.65 -53.20 37.03
N VAL A 8 15.44 -52.14 37.81
CA VAL A 8 14.90 -50.87 37.32
C VAL A 8 16.06 -50.05 36.73
N PRO A 9 16.02 -49.66 35.43
CA PRO A 9 17.13 -48.93 34.84
C PRO A 9 17.22 -47.51 35.43
N ALA A 10 18.38 -47.19 35.99
CA ALA A 10 18.70 -45.87 36.51
C ALA A 10 18.76 -44.82 35.38
N THR A 11 18.03 -43.72 35.55
CA THR A 11 18.00 -42.62 34.59
C THR A 11 19.30 -41.80 34.66
N PRO A 12 20.02 -41.60 33.53
CA PRO A 12 21.31 -40.91 33.55
C PRO A 12 21.11 -39.41 33.78
N ARG A 13 21.64 -38.87 34.87
CA ARG A 13 21.58 -37.43 35.17
C ARG A 13 22.90 -36.75 34.81
N GLY A 14 22.83 -35.76 33.92
CA GLY A 14 23.95 -34.88 33.57
C GLY A 14 23.43 -33.65 32.79
N ALA A 15 24.17 -32.54 32.79
CA ALA A 15 23.74 -31.25 32.21
C ALA A 15 23.27 -31.37 30.74
N ARG A 16 23.79 -32.35 30.01
CA ARG A 16 23.40 -32.71 28.63
C ARG A 16 22.03 -33.37 28.47
N PHE A 17 21.41 -33.83 29.56
CA PHE A 17 20.09 -34.44 29.59
C PHE A 17 19.03 -33.57 30.31
N ALA A 18 19.38 -32.35 30.73
CA ALA A 18 18.48 -31.47 31.48
C ALA A 18 17.19 -31.06 30.73
N GLY A 19 17.14 -31.24 29.40
CA GLY A 19 15.94 -31.00 28.58
C GLY A 19 15.24 -32.27 28.07
N ALA A 20 15.77 -33.46 28.33
CA ALA A 20 15.23 -34.71 27.75
C ALA A 20 13.99 -35.24 28.50
N TYR A 21 13.70 -34.71 29.69
CA TYR A 21 12.56 -35.10 30.55
C TYR A 21 11.67 -33.92 30.95
N ASP A 22 11.82 -32.77 30.27
CA ASP A 22 10.81 -31.70 30.35
C ASP A 22 9.54 -32.22 29.67
N GLY A 23 8.75 -32.92 30.49
CA GLY A 23 7.55 -33.62 30.09
C GLY A 23 6.51 -32.69 29.46
N GLU A 24 5.44 -33.32 29.01
CA GLU A 24 4.24 -32.79 28.34
C GLU A 24 3.69 -31.42 28.85
N GLY A 25 4.11 -30.93 30.02
CA GLY A 25 3.82 -29.59 30.54
C GLY A 25 4.61 -28.43 29.92
N GLY A 26 5.83 -28.62 29.42
CA GLY A 26 6.65 -27.56 28.81
C GLY A 26 6.08 -27.03 27.50
N GLY A 27 5.59 -27.94 26.64
CA GLY A 27 4.89 -27.59 25.40
C GLY A 27 3.53 -26.93 25.63
N LYS A 28 2.79 -27.35 26.67
CA LYS A 28 1.49 -26.75 27.05
C LYS A 28 1.64 -25.32 27.56
N ARG A 29 2.69 -25.03 28.35
CA ARG A 29 3.01 -23.65 28.80
C ARG A 29 3.37 -22.74 27.63
N ARG A 30 4.32 -23.16 26.76
CA ARG A 30 4.69 -22.39 25.55
C ARG A 30 3.49 -22.11 24.63
N LYS A 31 2.59 -23.08 24.45
CA LYS A 31 1.36 -22.90 23.64
C LYS A 31 0.38 -21.89 24.27
N ARG A 32 0.23 -21.91 25.60
CA ARG A 32 -0.61 -20.96 26.34
C ARG A 32 -0.05 -19.54 26.30
N ASP A 33 1.26 -19.40 26.45
CA ASP A 33 1.94 -18.10 26.39
C ASP A 33 1.83 -17.47 24.99
N LYS A 34 2.00 -18.27 23.94
CA LYS A 34 1.77 -17.84 22.55
C LYS A 34 0.32 -17.43 22.30
N ALA A 35 -0.66 -18.23 22.72
CA ALA A 35 -2.07 -17.89 22.56
C ALA A 35 -2.47 -16.61 23.31
N ALA A 36 -1.87 -16.37 24.50
CA ALA A 36 -2.08 -15.14 25.24
C ALA A 36 -1.45 -13.93 24.53
N ASP A 37 -0.31 -14.10 23.85
CA ASP A 37 0.34 -13.06 23.07
C ASP A 37 -0.43 -12.71 21.79
N ASP A 38 -0.86 -13.74 21.05
CA ASP A 38 -1.72 -13.60 19.88
C ASP A 38 -3.02 -12.87 20.25
N GLY A 39 -3.63 -13.21 21.39
CA GLY A 39 -4.82 -12.53 21.92
C GLY A 39 -4.58 -11.05 22.24
N ARG A 40 -3.43 -10.69 22.83
CA ARG A 40 -3.07 -9.29 23.08
C ARG A 40 -2.83 -8.52 21.78
N ARG A 41 -2.20 -9.14 20.78
CA ARG A 41 -2.01 -8.54 19.45
C ARG A 41 -3.35 -8.23 18.78
N LEU A 42 -4.25 -9.21 18.73
CA LEU A 42 -5.58 -9.03 18.15
C LEU A 42 -6.39 -7.94 18.87
N ALA A 43 -6.31 -7.86 20.20
CA ALA A 43 -6.97 -6.81 20.97
C ALA A 43 -6.41 -5.41 20.64
N ARG A 44 -5.09 -5.28 20.44
CA ARG A 44 -4.47 -4.03 20.02
C ARG A 44 -4.89 -3.62 18.60
N GLU A 45 -4.90 -4.56 17.67
CA GLU A 45 -5.36 -4.32 16.28
C GLU A 45 -6.85 -3.97 16.23
N ALA A 46 -7.67 -4.55 17.11
CA ALA A 46 -9.08 -4.18 17.24
C ALA A 46 -9.25 -2.76 17.82
N ALA A 47 -8.47 -2.42 18.85
CA ALA A 47 -8.47 -1.07 19.43
C ALA A 47 -8.03 -0.02 18.41
N GLU A 48 -6.95 -0.26 17.67
CA GLU A 48 -6.45 0.66 16.63
C GLU A 48 -7.47 0.89 15.50
N ARG A 49 -8.20 -0.16 15.10
CA ARG A 49 -9.31 -0.05 14.14
C ARG A 49 -10.47 0.77 14.71
N ALA A 50 -10.81 0.56 15.99
CA ALA A 50 -11.85 1.35 16.65
C ALA A 50 -11.45 2.82 16.78
N ASP A 51 -10.18 3.10 17.10
CA ASP A 51 -9.64 4.45 17.23
C ASP A 51 -9.65 5.16 15.87
N THR A 52 -9.21 4.48 14.81
CA THR A 52 -9.26 4.99 13.44
C THR A 52 -10.68 5.33 13.01
N ARG A 53 -11.66 4.48 13.34
CA ARG A 53 -13.07 4.76 13.03
C ARG A 53 -13.62 5.94 13.83
N ARG A 54 -13.23 6.10 15.10
CA ARG A 54 -13.64 7.26 15.92
C ARG A 54 -13.06 8.57 15.37
N ASP A 55 -11.78 8.59 15.00
CA ASP A 55 -11.14 9.76 14.40
C ASP A 55 -11.82 10.16 13.08
N ALA A 56 -12.15 9.17 12.23
CA ALA A 56 -12.92 9.39 11.00
C ALA A 56 -14.31 9.99 11.28
N GLN A 57 -15.05 9.43 12.24
CA GLN A 57 -16.37 9.91 12.62
C GLN A 57 -16.34 11.34 13.17
N GLU A 58 -15.31 11.69 13.95
CA GLU A 58 -15.13 13.05 14.45
C GLU A 58 -14.88 14.05 13.31
N ALA A 59 -13.99 13.69 12.37
CA ALA A 59 -13.72 14.52 11.20
C ALA A 59 -14.97 14.72 10.34
N VAL A 60 -15.73 13.65 10.08
CA VAL A 60 -17.00 13.69 9.33
C VAL A 60 -18.05 14.53 10.05
N ALA A 61 -18.19 14.40 11.36
CA ALA A 61 -19.11 15.21 12.15
C ALA A 61 -18.73 16.70 12.12
N ARG A 62 -17.43 17.01 12.20
CA ARG A 62 -16.92 18.38 12.05
C ARG A 62 -17.22 18.93 10.65
N LEU A 63 -16.96 18.13 9.62
CA LEU A 63 -17.20 18.51 8.22
C LEU A 63 -18.68 18.80 7.96
N GLY A 64 -19.57 17.90 8.40
CA GLY A 64 -21.02 18.07 8.28
C GLY A 64 -21.53 19.35 8.95
N ARG A 65 -21.03 19.68 10.14
CA ARG A 65 -21.37 20.95 10.81
C ARG A 65 -20.92 22.16 10.00
N LEU A 66 -19.71 22.15 9.45
CA LEU A 66 -19.18 23.25 8.64
C LEU A 66 -19.98 23.42 7.34
N ARG A 67 -20.33 22.32 6.66
CA ARG A 67 -21.16 22.33 5.45
C ARG A 67 -22.55 22.88 5.74
N ALA A 68 -23.18 22.49 6.86
CA ALA A 68 -24.51 22.96 7.24
C ALA A 68 -24.60 24.47 7.46
N VAL A 69 -23.52 25.12 7.91
CA VAL A 69 -23.45 26.57 8.10
C VAL A 69 -22.76 27.32 6.94
N GLY A 70 -22.50 26.64 5.81
CA GLY A 70 -21.91 27.24 4.61
C GLY A 70 -20.43 27.61 4.72
N ARG A 71 -19.70 27.09 5.71
CA ARG A 71 -18.26 27.38 5.94
C ARG A 71 -17.36 26.49 5.07
N SER A 72 -17.47 26.64 3.76
CA SER A 72 -16.80 25.78 2.77
C SER A 72 -15.26 25.82 2.81
N GLY A 73 -14.65 26.96 3.13
CA GLY A 73 -13.19 27.06 3.23
C GLY A 73 -12.63 26.23 4.39
N GLU A 74 -13.28 26.27 5.54
CA GLU A 74 -12.86 25.46 6.70
C GLU A 74 -13.17 23.98 6.51
N ALA A 75 -14.27 23.65 5.82
CA ALA A 75 -14.56 22.29 5.40
C ALA A 75 -13.42 21.74 4.52
N HIS A 76 -12.90 22.55 3.60
CA HIS A 76 -11.75 22.18 2.79
C HIS A 76 -10.47 21.99 3.62
N VAL A 77 -10.20 22.85 4.61
CA VAL A 77 -9.06 22.65 5.54
C VAL A 77 -9.15 21.30 6.25
N VAL A 78 -10.34 20.87 6.68
CA VAL A 78 -10.52 19.55 7.31
C VAL A 78 -10.09 18.43 6.36
N LEU A 79 -10.49 18.50 5.09
CA LEU A 79 -10.16 17.49 4.09
C LEU A 79 -8.67 17.51 3.73
N TYR A 80 -8.07 18.70 3.63
CA TYR A 80 -6.63 18.87 3.43
C TYR A 80 -5.80 18.25 4.58
N GLU A 81 -6.17 18.54 5.83
CA GLU A 81 -5.54 17.94 7.02
C GLU A 81 -5.73 16.41 7.04
N ALA A 82 -6.92 15.95 6.65
CA ALA A 82 -7.25 14.53 6.63
C ALA A 82 -6.52 13.75 5.53
N ALA A 83 -6.28 14.36 4.36
CA ALA A 83 -5.50 13.74 3.29
C ALA A 83 -4.06 13.42 3.70
N ALA A 84 -3.51 14.14 4.69
CA ALA A 84 -2.18 13.90 5.24
C ALA A 84 -2.14 12.81 6.33
N TRP A 85 -3.27 12.19 6.68
CA TRP A 85 -3.33 11.10 7.65
C TRP A 85 -2.53 9.87 7.18
N PRO A 86 -2.16 8.96 8.11
CA PRO A 86 -1.59 7.66 7.74
C PRO A 86 -2.49 6.95 6.72
N ALA A 87 -1.89 6.44 5.65
CA ALA A 87 -2.61 5.86 4.52
C ALA A 87 -3.70 4.83 4.90
N PRO A 88 -3.48 3.89 5.86
CA PRO A 88 -4.52 2.93 6.26
C PRO A 88 -5.80 3.55 6.84
N ARG A 89 -5.77 4.83 7.25
CA ARG A 89 -6.93 5.55 7.80
C ARG A 89 -7.80 6.19 6.72
N LEU A 90 -7.25 6.47 5.53
CA LEU A 90 -7.94 7.18 4.46
C LEU A 90 -9.16 6.41 3.91
N PRO A 91 -9.11 5.08 3.69
CA PRO A 91 -10.29 4.34 3.25
C PRO A 91 -11.42 4.35 4.29
N VAL A 92 -11.08 4.30 5.58
CA VAL A 92 -12.06 4.38 6.67
C VAL A 92 -12.74 5.75 6.69
N LEU A 93 -11.99 6.83 6.49
CA LEU A 93 -12.56 8.17 6.39
C LEU A 93 -13.51 8.29 5.19
N ALA A 94 -13.11 7.79 4.02
CA ALA A 94 -13.97 7.82 2.84
C ALA A 94 -15.27 7.03 3.04
N GLU A 95 -15.19 5.86 3.68
CA GLU A 95 -16.36 5.04 4.05
C GLU A 95 -17.31 5.79 5.01
N GLU A 96 -16.78 6.49 6.02
CA GLU A 96 -17.60 7.29 6.95
C GLU A 96 -18.20 8.55 6.28
N LEU A 97 -17.49 9.18 5.33
CA LEU A 97 -18.05 10.27 4.52
C LEU A 97 -19.25 9.80 3.70
N GLU A 98 -19.16 8.65 3.03
CA GLU A 98 -20.26 8.04 2.27
C GLU A 98 -21.45 7.73 3.18
N ARG A 99 -21.21 7.12 4.35
CA ARG A 99 -22.27 6.83 5.33
C ARG A 99 -22.99 8.07 5.82
N ALA A 100 -22.29 9.20 5.92
CA ALA A 100 -22.87 10.47 6.33
C ALA A 100 -23.55 11.24 5.18
N GLY A 101 -23.60 10.69 3.97
CA GLY A 101 -24.16 11.36 2.79
C GLY A 101 -23.27 12.46 2.21
N LEU A 102 -21.98 12.50 2.60
CA LEU A 102 -20.98 13.46 2.14
C LEU A 102 -20.16 12.92 0.97
N GLY A 103 -20.79 12.21 0.03
CA GLY A 103 -20.09 11.58 -1.11
C GLY A 103 -19.31 12.56 -1.99
N ALA A 104 -19.76 13.81 -2.11
CA ALA A 104 -19.02 14.86 -2.82
C ALA A 104 -17.67 15.20 -2.15
N ASP A 105 -17.59 15.06 -0.82
CA ASP A 105 -16.37 15.30 -0.07
C ASP A 105 -15.35 14.16 -0.25
N VAL A 106 -15.78 12.94 -0.63
CA VAL A 106 -14.86 11.85 -1.03
C VAL A 106 -14.07 12.24 -2.27
N SER A 107 -14.72 12.83 -3.27
CA SER A 107 -14.04 13.34 -4.47
C SER A 107 -13.03 14.44 -4.12
N THR A 108 -13.37 15.31 -3.18
CA THR A 108 -12.45 16.36 -2.70
C THR A 108 -11.27 15.76 -1.94
N LEU A 109 -11.51 14.77 -1.07
CA LEU A 109 -10.45 14.05 -0.36
C LEU A 109 -9.47 13.40 -1.33
N LEU A 110 -9.97 12.71 -2.37
CA LEU A 110 -9.10 12.06 -3.37
C LEU A 110 -8.28 13.07 -4.18
N TRP A 111 -8.83 14.25 -4.45
CA TRP A 111 -8.09 15.34 -5.06
C TRP A 111 -6.94 15.82 -4.18
N GLU A 112 -7.18 16.02 -2.88
CA GLU A 112 -6.12 16.36 -1.93
C GLU A 112 -5.06 15.26 -1.81
N MET A 113 -5.50 14.00 -1.83
CA MET A 113 -4.60 12.85 -1.84
C MET A 113 -3.73 12.82 -3.11
N ALA A 114 -4.25 13.22 -4.26
CA ALA A 114 -3.51 13.28 -5.52
C ALA A 114 -2.35 14.28 -5.48
N CYS A 115 -2.40 15.26 -4.57
CA CYS A 115 -1.36 16.26 -4.33
C CYS A 115 -0.26 15.78 -3.36
N LEU A 116 -0.41 14.62 -2.71
CA LEU A 116 0.60 14.09 -1.78
C LEU A 116 1.94 13.85 -2.48
N PRO A 117 3.07 13.87 -1.73
CA PRO A 117 4.37 13.44 -2.26
C PRO A 117 4.33 11.98 -2.76
N PRO A 118 5.16 11.60 -3.75
CA PRO A 118 5.10 10.29 -4.42
C PRO A 118 4.94 9.07 -3.51
N THR A 119 5.75 8.97 -2.45
CA THR A 119 5.68 7.84 -1.50
C THR A 119 4.37 7.79 -0.74
N ARG A 120 3.82 8.95 -0.34
CA ARG A 120 2.55 9.01 0.38
C ARG A 120 1.36 8.77 -0.55
N LEU A 121 1.43 9.26 -1.78
CA LEU A 121 0.46 8.99 -2.84
C LEU A 121 0.37 7.47 -3.13
N ALA A 122 1.51 6.81 -3.33
CA ALA A 122 1.58 5.37 -3.54
C ALA A 122 0.97 4.59 -2.37
N ALA A 123 1.35 4.93 -1.13
CA ALA A 123 0.80 4.29 0.06
C ALA A 123 -0.72 4.49 0.17
N ALA A 124 -1.24 5.67 -0.18
CA ALA A 124 -2.66 5.97 -0.14
C ALA A 124 -3.46 5.20 -1.19
N ALA A 125 -2.93 5.07 -2.42
CA ALA A 125 -3.53 4.24 -3.46
C ALA A 125 -3.60 2.77 -3.02
N GLU A 126 -2.52 2.23 -2.46
CA GLU A 126 -2.49 0.85 -1.96
C GLU A 126 -3.41 0.63 -0.77
N ALA A 127 -3.55 1.60 0.13
CA ALA A 127 -4.50 1.52 1.23
C ALA A 127 -5.95 1.42 0.71
N LEU A 128 -6.29 2.16 -0.35
CA LEU A 128 -7.62 2.07 -0.99
C LEU A 128 -7.84 0.69 -1.60
N VAL A 129 -6.85 0.15 -2.34
CA VAL A 129 -6.92 -1.20 -2.91
C VAL A 129 -7.07 -2.27 -1.82
N ALA A 130 -6.28 -2.18 -0.75
CA ALA A 130 -6.34 -3.11 0.38
C ALA A 130 -7.69 -3.06 1.14
N ALA A 131 -8.42 -1.95 1.01
CA ALA A 131 -9.75 -1.75 1.58
C ALA A 131 -10.90 -2.06 0.60
N ASP A 132 -10.63 -2.77 -0.50
CA ASP A 132 -11.61 -3.11 -1.55
C ASP A 132 -12.20 -1.87 -2.27
N ARG A 133 -11.45 -0.77 -2.31
CA ARG A 133 -11.80 0.48 -3.02
C ARG A 133 -10.84 0.71 -4.18
N ALA A 134 -10.65 -0.33 -5.00
CA ALA A 134 -9.71 -0.32 -6.13
C ALA A 134 -10.01 0.81 -7.13
N ASP A 135 -11.28 1.07 -7.46
CA ASP A 135 -11.68 2.15 -8.37
C ASP A 135 -11.25 3.54 -7.88
N ASP A 136 -11.25 3.77 -6.57
CA ASP A 136 -10.78 5.02 -5.97
C ASP A 136 -9.25 5.12 -6.03
N GLY A 137 -8.53 4.02 -5.78
CA GLY A 137 -7.08 3.94 -5.93
C GLY A 137 -6.64 4.17 -7.38
N GLU A 138 -7.32 3.56 -8.33
CA GLU A 138 -7.10 3.76 -9.76
C GLU A 138 -7.41 5.20 -10.20
N ARG A 139 -8.52 5.78 -9.72
CA ARG A 139 -8.85 7.20 -9.98
C ARG A 139 -7.76 8.13 -9.47
N LEU A 140 -7.26 7.89 -8.27
CA LEU A 140 -6.16 8.64 -7.66
C LEU A 140 -4.88 8.55 -8.50
N LEU A 141 -4.46 7.34 -8.89
CA LEU A 141 -3.28 7.14 -9.73
C LEU A 141 -3.44 7.82 -11.10
N ARG A 142 -4.61 7.71 -11.72
CA ARG A 142 -4.88 8.34 -13.03
C ARG A 142 -4.81 9.86 -12.96
N GLN A 143 -5.25 10.49 -11.86
CA GLN A 143 -5.13 11.94 -11.67
C GLN A 143 -3.66 12.39 -11.55
N SER A 144 -2.83 11.55 -10.93
CA SER A 144 -1.43 11.89 -10.66
C SER A 144 -0.54 11.97 -11.92
N VAL A 145 -0.97 11.45 -13.07
CA VAL A 145 -0.20 11.55 -14.34
C VAL A 145 -0.11 12.98 -14.89
N SER A 146 -0.87 13.91 -14.32
CA SER A 146 -0.77 15.34 -14.62
C SER A 146 0.48 16.01 -14.01
N ARG A 147 1.10 15.36 -13.03
CA ARG A 147 2.32 15.84 -12.34
C ARG A 147 3.54 15.84 -13.27
N PRO A 148 4.66 16.49 -12.89
CA PRO A 148 5.92 16.37 -13.62
C PRO A 148 6.33 14.91 -13.79
N ALA A 149 6.86 14.56 -14.97
CA ALA A 149 7.24 13.19 -15.31
C ALA A 149 8.16 12.51 -14.27
N PRO A 150 9.16 13.20 -13.67
CA PRO A 150 9.95 12.63 -12.58
C PRO A 150 9.13 12.20 -11.36
N GLU A 151 8.12 12.97 -10.97
CA GLU A 151 7.29 12.64 -9.81
C GLU A 151 6.37 11.43 -10.08
N VAL A 152 5.90 11.28 -11.32
CA VAL A 152 5.15 10.07 -11.74
C VAL A 152 6.05 8.85 -11.66
N ALA A 153 7.31 8.96 -12.11
CA ALA A 153 8.31 7.89 -11.99
C ALA A 153 8.59 7.53 -10.53
N HIS A 154 8.80 8.53 -9.65
CA HIS A 154 9.01 8.29 -8.21
C HIS A 154 7.79 7.62 -7.56
N THR A 155 6.58 7.92 -8.04
CA THR A 155 5.35 7.25 -7.54
C THR A 155 5.32 5.79 -7.98
N ALA A 156 5.65 5.50 -9.25
CA ALA A 156 5.77 4.13 -9.75
C ALA A 156 6.83 3.33 -9.00
N GLN A 157 8.00 3.93 -8.73
CA GLN A 157 9.05 3.32 -7.92
C GLN A 157 8.60 3.06 -6.48
N ALA A 158 7.87 4.00 -5.86
CA ALA A 158 7.34 3.80 -4.52
C ALA A 158 6.32 2.66 -4.46
N LEU A 159 5.48 2.50 -5.49
CA LEU A 159 4.57 1.35 -5.61
C LEU A 159 5.35 0.04 -5.74
N LEU A 160 6.38 -0.01 -6.59
CA LEU A 160 7.24 -1.19 -6.73
C LEU A 160 7.94 -1.56 -5.41
N ALA A 161 8.48 -0.57 -4.70
CA ALA A 161 9.12 -0.75 -3.40
C ALA A 161 8.12 -1.24 -2.31
N ALA A 162 6.84 -0.86 -2.43
CA ALA A 162 5.76 -1.33 -1.57
C ALA A 162 5.25 -2.74 -1.94
N GLY A 163 5.78 -3.38 -2.99
CA GLY A 163 5.31 -4.68 -3.47
C GLY A 163 4.02 -4.59 -4.28
N ALA A 164 3.73 -3.45 -4.89
CA ALA A 164 2.52 -3.17 -5.66
C ALA A 164 2.78 -3.03 -7.18
N PRO A 165 3.27 -4.09 -7.88
CA PRO A 165 3.60 -4.00 -9.30
C PRO A 165 2.38 -3.73 -10.19
N ARG A 166 1.18 -4.16 -9.77
CA ARG A 166 -0.06 -3.88 -10.50
C ARG A 166 -0.41 -2.39 -10.47
N GLY A 167 -0.30 -1.74 -9.31
CA GLY A 167 -0.51 -0.29 -9.19
C GLY A 167 0.52 0.49 -10.01
N ALA A 168 1.79 0.06 -9.99
CA ALA A 168 2.84 0.67 -10.81
C ALA A 168 2.54 0.54 -12.32
N ALA A 169 2.18 -0.66 -12.79
CA ALA A 169 1.80 -0.89 -14.18
C ALA A 169 0.60 -0.03 -14.61
N PHE A 170 -0.43 0.05 -13.76
CA PHE A 170 -1.60 0.89 -14.01
C PHE A 170 -1.22 2.38 -14.17
N LEU A 171 -0.37 2.90 -13.28
CA LEU A 171 0.09 4.29 -13.35
C LEU A 171 0.90 4.56 -14.64
N LEU A 172 1.79 3.64 -15.02
CA LEU A 172 2.61 3.77 -16.22
C LEU A 172 1.77 3.63 -17.50
N GLU A 173 0.77 2.75 -17.53
CA GLU A 173 -0.17 2.67 -18.64
C GLU A 173 -0.98 3.97 -18.76
N ALA A 174 -1.47 4.51 -17.64
CA ALA A 174 -2.17 5.79 -17.62
C ALA A 174 -1.27 6.94 -18.14
N LEU A 175 0.01 6.93 -17.80
CA LEU A 175 1.00 7.88 -18.31
C LEU A 175 1.13 7.77 -19.84
N VAL A 176 1.35 6.55 -20.36
CA VAL A 176 1.48 6.30 -21.81
C VAL A 176 0.23 6.72 -22.58
N ARG A 177 -0.97 6.53 -22.02
CA ARG A 177 -2.22 6.95 -22.65
C ARG A 177 -2.46 8.46 -22.61
N ALA A 178 -1.98 9.14 -21.57
CA ALA A 178 -2.32 10.54 -21.30
C ALA A 178 -1.26 11.55 -21.77
N ARG A 179 -0.01 11.13 -21.95
CA ARG A 179 1.15 12.00 -22.19
C ARG A 179 1.90 11.59 -23.46
N THR A 180 2.79 12.46 -23.94
CA THR A 180 3.57 12.13 -25.15
C THR A 180 4.62 11.06 -24.86
N PRO A 181 5.08 10.31 -25.88
CA PRO A 181 6.17 9.35 -25.75
C PRO A 181 7.44 9.95 -25.13
N GLU A 182 7.76 11.22 -25.42
CA GLU A 182 8.91 11.93 -24.86
C GLU A 182 8.75 12.23 -23.37
N GLU A 183 7.53 12.53 -22.92
CA GLU A 183 7.25 12.72 -21.49
C GLU A 183 7.32 11.39 -20.72
N ALA A 184 6.85 10.29 -21.32
CA ALA A 184 7.03 8.96 -20.76
C ALA A 184 8.51 8.54 -20.73
N ALA A 185 9.28 8.86 -21.77
CA ALA A 185 10.73 8.65 -21.78
C ALA A 185 11.45 9.48 -20.71
N ARG A 186 10.99 10.71 -20.43
CA ARG A 186 11.52 11.52 -19.33
C ARG A 186 11.26 10.90 -17.97
N ALA A 187 10.10 10.27 -17.76
CA ALA A 187 9.84 9.50 -16.54
C ALA A 187 10.79 8.29 -16.43
N ALA A 188 11.04 7.58 -17.54
CA ALA A 188 11.96 6.45 -17.58
C ALA A 188 13.40 6.82 -17.19
N ALA A 189 13.82 8.06 -17.46
CA ALA A 189 15.17 8.54 -17.15
C ALA A 189 15.50 8.54 -15.64
N GLU A 190 14.49 8.55 -14.75
CA GLU A 190 14.70 8.51 -13.29
C GLU A 190 15.24 7.17 -12.79
N ASP A 191 14.89 6.06 -13.45
CA ASP A 191 15.47 4.73 -13.21
C ASP A 191 15.31 3.89 -14.48
N PRO A 192 16.23 4.03 -15.45
CA PRO A 192 16.09 3.37 -16.74
C PRO A 192 16.05 1.85 -16.63
N ALA A 193 16.82 1.27 -15.70
CA ALA A 193 16.93 -0.18 -15.55
C ALA A 193 15.58 -0.81 -15.16
N THR A 194 14.81 -0.12 -14.32
CA THR A 194 13.49 -0.60 -13.87
C THR A 194 12.36 -0.14 -14.80
N LEU A 195 12.36 1.13 -15.20
CA LEU A 195 11.19 1.76 -15.82
C LEU A 195 11.09 1.53 -17.32
N VAL A 196 12.20 1.44 -18.05
CA VAL A 196 12.19 1.18 -19.50
C VAL A 196 11.47 -0.13 -19.86
N PRO A 197 11.80 -1.29 -19.28
CA PRO A 197 11.11 -2.54 -19.63
C PRO A 197 9.62 -2.49 -19.29
N LEU A 198 9.25 -1.93 -18.13
CA LEU A 198 7.85 -1.80 -17.71
C LEU A 198 7.06 -0.88 -18.65
N LEU A 199 7.63 0.26 -19.04
CA LEU A 199 6.99 1.20 -19.96
C LEU A 199 6.79 0.59 -21.36
N LEU A 200 7.76 -0.16 -21.86
CA LEU A 200 7.64 -0.85 -23.14
C LEU A 200 6.59 -1.98 -23.11
N GLU A 201 6.49 -2.70 -21.98
CA GLU A 201 5.47 -3.73 -21.75
C GLU A 201 4.06 -3.12 -21.74
N VAL A 202 3.82 -2.09 -20.93
CA VAL A 202 2.50 -1.44 -20.87
C VAL A 202 2.15 -0.77 -22.20
N ALA A 203 3.10 -0.14 -22.89
CA ALA A 203 2.87 0.45 -24.21
C ALA A 203 2.48 -0.60 -25.26
N ALA A 204 3.10 -1.78 -25.22
CA ALA A 204 2.71 -2.90 -26.08
C ALA A 204 1.29 -3.41 -25.78
N GLY A 205 0.87 -3.38 -24.51
CA GLY A 205 -0.50 -3.65 -24.09
C GLY A 205 -1.51 -2.61 -24.56
N VAL A 206 -1.10 -1.34 -24.74
CA VAL A 206 -1.94 -0.26 -25.26
C VAL A 206 -2.15 -0.40 -26.78
N SER A 207 -1.06 -0.43 -27.55
CA SER A 207 -1.08 -0.68 -28.99
C SER A 207 0.33 -0.90 -29.55
N SER A 208 0.42 -1.54 -30.72
CA SER A 208 1.70 -1.64 -31.44
C SER A 208 2.29 -0.27 -31.74
N SER A 209 1.50 0.73 -32.15
CA SER A 209 1.99 2.08 -32.41
C SER A 209 2.60 2.73 -31.15
N SER A 210 1.92 2.64 -30.00
CA SER A 210 2.39 3.21 -28.74
C SER A 210 3.74 2.62 -28.34
N HIS A 211 3.93 1.31 -28.52
CA HIS A 211 5.22 0.66 -28.28
C HIS A 211 6.33 1.20 -29.19
N HIS A 212 6.09 1.33 -30.50
CA HIS A 212 7.10 1.83 -31.44
C HIS A 212 7.45 3.30 -31.16
N ASP A 213 6.46 4.15 -30.88
CA ASP A 213 6.65 5.57 -30.61
C ASP A 213 7.45 5.77 -29.31
N LEU A 214 7.11 5.01 -28.26
CA LEU A 214 7.87 5.04 -27.00
C LEU A 214 9.29 4.50 -27.17
N ALA A 215 9.48 3.36 -27.86
CA ALA A 215 10.81 2.83 -28.14
C ALA A 215 11.66 3.80 -28.97
N HIS A 216 11.05 4.58 -29.86
CA HIS A 216 11.73 5.64 -30.57
C HIS A 216 12.14 6.78 -29.63
N ALA A 217 11.23 7.29 -28.80
CA ALA A 217 11.51 8.37 -27.85
C ALA A 217 12.60 8.00 -26.84
N LEU A 218 12.59 6.77 -26.31
CA LEU A 218 13.62 6.26 -25.40
C LEU A 218 15.00 6.19 -26.06
N ARG A 219 15.07 5.76 -27.34
CA ARG A 219 16.33 5.77 -28.12
C ARG A 219 16.81 7.18 -28.39
N ALA A 220 15.92 8.09 -28.75
CA ALA A 220 16.25 9.49 -28.97
C ALA A 220 16.77 10.17 -27.68
N ALA A 221 16.29 9.75 -26.51
CA ALA A 221 16.78 10.17 -25.21
C ALA A 221 18.09 9.47 -24.78
N GLY A 222 18.60 8.50 -25.55
CA GLY A 222 19.83 7.76 -25.24
C GLY A 222 19.71 6.83 -24.03
N LEU A 223 18.49 6.38 -23.70
CA LEU A 223 18.28 5.51 -22.53
C LEU A 223 18.64 4.05 -22.85
N PRO A 224 19.29 3.33 -21.91
CA PRO A 224 19.63 1.92 -22.07
C PRO A 224 18.39 1.01 -21.98
N GLY A 225 18.52 -0.24 -22.41
CA GLY A 225 17.47 -1.25 -22.27
C GLY A 225 16.35 -1.18 -23.31
N VAL A 226 16.50 -0.33 -24.34
CA VAL A 226 15.58 -0.26 -25.47
C VAL A 226 16.01 -1.27 -26.55
N PRO A 227 15.10 -2.07 -27.13
CA PRO A 227 15.46 -2.98 -28.21
C PRO A 227 16.24 -2.29 -29.33
N GLY A 228 17.45 -2.78 -29.62
CA GLY A 228 18.33 -2.25 -30.67
C GLY A 228 19.36 -1.20 -30.23
N LEU A 229 19.40 -0.81 -28.95
CA LEU A 229 20.59 -0.18 -28.35
C LEU A 229 21.36 -1.25 -27.56
N ALA A 230 22.61 -1.49 -27.94
CA ALA A 230 23.54 -2.39 -27.24
C ALA A 230 24.14 -1.71 -26.00
#